data_AF-A0A484PDG2-F1
#
_entry.id   AF-A0A484PDG2-F1
#
_cell.length_a   1.000
_cell.length_b   1.000
_cell.length_c   1.000
_cell.angle_alpha   90.00
_cell.angle_beta   90.00
_cell.angle_gamma   90.00
#
_symmetry.space_group_name_H-M   'P 1'
#
loop_
_entity.id
_entity.type
_entity.pdbx_description
1 polymer ?
#
loop_
_entity_poly.entity_id
_entity_poly.type
_entity_poly.pdbx_seq_one_letter_code
_entity_poly.pdbx_strand_id
1 'polypeptide(L)' 'MLGHISGKMRMHYIRILPGDKVTVELTPYDLSRARIVFRSK' A
#
# COMPACT_ATOMS: atom_id res chain seq x y z
N MET A 1 -5.55 -1.42 10.78
CA MET A 1 -5.44 -0.66 9.52
C MET A 1 -5.57 -1.64 8.38
N LEU A 2 -6.59 -1.50 7.54
CA LEU A 2 -6.81 -2.38 6.40
C LEU A 2 -6.44 -1.61 5.14
N GLY A 3 -5.35 -2.04 4.51
CA GLY A 3 -4.77 -1.39 3.35
C GLY A 3 -5.02 -2.20 2.09
N HIS A 4 -5.57 -1.57 1.05
CA HIS A 4 -5.70 -2.21 -0.25
C HIS A 4 -4.47 -1.89 -1.10
N ILE A 5 -3.98 -2.92 -1.78
CA ILE A 5 -2.86 -2.77 -2.71
C ILE A 5 -3.36 -2.10 -3.99
N SER A 6 -2.63 -1.11 -4.49
CA SER A 6 -2.94 -0.51 -5.80
C SER A 6 -2.87 -1.56 -6.92
N GLY A 7 -3.75 -1.44 -7.92
CA GLY A 7 -3.78 -2.32 -9.09
C GLY A 7 -2.45 -2.39 -9.82
N LYS A 8 -1.69 -1.28 -9.86
CA LYS A 8 -0.33 -1.26 -10.43
C LYS A 8 0.61 -2.24 -9.72
N MET A 9 0.56 -2.35 -8.40
CA MET A 9 1.43 -3.27 -7.66
C MET A 9 1.08 -4.74 -7.90
N ARG A 10 -0.22 -5.05 -8.08
CA ARG A 10 -0.68 -6.38 -8.50
C ARG A 10 -0.16 -6.73 -9.90
N MET A 11 -0.23 -5.80 -10.84
CA MET A 11 0.28 -6.01 -12.20
C MET A 11 1.81 -6.23 -12.24
N HIS A 12 2.56 -5.57 -11.35
CA HIS A 12 4.01 -5.73 -11.25
C HIS A 12 4.45 -6.87 -10.31
N TYR A 13 3.51 -7.72 -9.86
CA TYR A 13 3.77 -8.85 -8.95
C TYR A 13 4.54 -8.47 -7.68
N ILE A 14 4.34 -7.25 -7.16
CA ILE A 14 5.02 -6.79 -5.96
C ILE A 14 4.38 -7.48 -4.75
N ARG A 15 5.12 -8.39 -4.11
CA ARG A 15 4.72 -9.03 -2.86
C ARG A 15 5.11 -8.14 -1.69
N ILE A 16 4.16 -7.94 -0.77
CA ILE A 16 4.38 -7.21 0.47
C ILE A 16 4.67 -8.25 1.56
N LEU A 17 5.87 -8.19 2.13
CA LEU A 17 6.23 -8.98 3.30
C LEU A 17 6.15 -8.09 4.55
N PRO A 18 5.76 -8.63 5.71
CA PRO A 18 5.80 -7.87 6.96
C PRO A 18 7.24 -7.44 7.26
N GLY A 19 7.47 -6.13 7.38
CA GLY A 19 8.81 -5.53 7.55
C GLY A 19 9.25 -4.63 6.40
N ASP A 20 8.56 -4.68 5.25
CA ASP A 20 8.87 -3.80 4.12
C ASP A 20 8.39 -2.36 4.33
N LYS A 21 9.22 -1.40 3.94
CA LYS A 21 8.84 0.01 3.89
C LYS A 21 7.95 0.28 2.67
N VAL A 22 6.70 0.61 2.95
CA VAL A 22 5.70 0.92 1.93
C VAL A 22 5.16 2.34 2.08
N THR A 23 4.99 3.01 0.95
CA THR A 23 4.33 4.32 0.88
C THR A 23 2.84 4.10 0.71
N VAL A 24 2.07 4.63 1.66
CA VAL A 24 0.61 4.58 1.70
C VAL A 24 0.02 5.97 1.51
N GLU A 25 -0.95 6.07 0.60
CA GLU A 25 -1.83 7.23 0.50
C GLU A 25 -3.04 7.00 1.42
N LEU A 26 -3.31 7.98 2.27
CA LEU A 26 -4.45 8.01 3.16
C LEU A 26 -5.46 9.01 2.63
N THR A 27 -6.74 8.66 2.72
CA THR A 27 -7.78 9.62 2.42
C THR A 27 -7.97 10.51 3.65
N PRO A 28 -8.03 11.85 3.52
CA PRO A 28 -8.08 12.77 4.67
C PRO A 28 -9.30 12.55 5.59
N TYR A 29 -10.31 11.83 5.11
CA TYR A 29 -11.54 11.53 5.84
C TYR A 29 -11.47 10.24 6.67
N ASP A 30 -10.59 9.31 6.32
CA ASP A 30 -10.51 7.99 6.95
C ASP A 30 -9.05 7.51 7.06
N LEU A 31 -8.46 7.68 8.24
CA LEU A 31 -7.13 7.16 8.57
C LEU A 31 -7.08 5.63 8.66
N SER A 32 -8.25 4.98 8.72
CA SER A 32 -8.40 3.53 8.86
C SER A 32 -8.20 2.77 7.55
N ARG A 33 -8.40 3.44 6.40
CA ARG A 33 -8.28 2.88 5.05
C ARG A 33 -7.07 3.48 4.36
N ALA A 34 -6.14 2.62 3.97
CA ALA A 34 -4.91 3.03 3.30
C ALA A 34 -4.82 2.42 1.91
N ARG A 35 -4.26 3.16 0.95
CA ARG A 35 -3.92 2.62 -0.36
C ARG A 35 -2.41 2.52 -0.48
N ILE A 36 -1.91 1.30 -0.67
CA ILE A 36 -0.47 1.08 -0.85
C ILE A 36 -0.13 1.40 -2.31
N VAL A 37 0.72 2.41 -2.52
CA VAL A 37 1.05 2.92 -3.86
C VAL A 37 2.44 2.47 -4.29
N PHE A 38 3.39 2.43 -3.35
CA PHE A 38 4.78 2.17 -3.67
C PHE A 38 5.47 1.37 -2.56
N ARG A 39 6.46 0.57 -2.94
CA ARG A 39 7.39 -0.10 -2.02
C ARG A 39 8.77 0.46 -2.31
N SER A 40 9.40 1.09 -1.31
CA SER A 40 10.79 1.52 -1.41
C SER A 40 11.71 0.32 -1.10
N LYS A 41 12.86 0.25 -1.77
CA LYS A 41 13.84 -0.82 -1.58
C LYS A 41 14.84 -0.44 -0.51
#